data_AF-A0A845RXB4-F1
#
_entry.id   AF-A0A845RXB4-F1
#
_cell.length_a   1.000
_cell.length_b   1.000
_cell.length_c   1.000
_cell.angle_alpha   90.00
_cell.angle_beta   90.00
_cell.angle_gamma   90.00
#
_symmetry.space_group_name_H-M   'P 1'
#
loop_
_entity.id
_entity.type
_entity.pdbx_description
1 polymer ?
#
loop_
_entity_poly.entity_id
_entity_poly.type
_entity_poly.pdbx_seq_one_letter_code
_entity_poly.pdbx_strand_id
1 'polypeptide(L)'
;MFRFSFLLIFFTFFSPNLNAHIDHNKDLKKIEFDIYRNNEKVGYHKVIFTDKNGLKEISTDVFFDIKVLGVSIYQYHSIGKEIYKNNKLIEFKSTTKDGRDKDYCNINISSNGDYNFDGTTEGKFFKYSSKK
;
A
#
# COMPACT_ATOMS: atom_id res chain seq x y z
N MET A 1 34.19 -44.51 19.35
CA MET A 1 34.35 -43.05 19.12
C MET A 1 33.75 -42.73 17.76
N PHE A 2 32.41 -42.74 17.65
CA PHE A 2 31.57 -41.52 17.58
C PHE A 2 32.21 -40.46 16.67
N ARG A 3 32.04 -40.57 15.34
CA ARG A 3 30.78 -40.23 14.61
C ARG A 3 30.21 -38.94 15.13
N PHE A 4 30.37 -37.83 14.40
CA PHE A 4 29.41 -36.70 14.32
C PHE A 4 29.93 -35.48 13.55
N SER A 5 31.13 -35.50 12.95
CA SER A 5 31.66 -34.29 12.29
C SER A 5 31.18 -34.04 10.86
N PHE A 6 30.37 -34.91 10.25
CA PHE A 6 29.95 -34.75 8.85
C PHE A 6 28.47 -34.34 8.66
N LEU A 7 27.72 -34.15 9.75
CA LEU A 7 26.27 -33.92 9.68
C LEU A 7 25.82 -32.46 9.74
N LEU A 8 26.74 -31.49 9.85
CA LEU A 8 26.37 -30.08 10.06
C LEU A 8 26.33 -29.23 8.77
N ILE A 9 26.81 -29.74 7.63
CA ILE A 9 26.85 -28.99 6.36
C ILE A 9 25.59 -29.23 5.49
N PHE A 10 24.76 -30.22 5.83
CA PHE A 10 23.57 -30.53 5.04
C PHE A 10 22.35 -29.63 5.34
N PHE A 11 22.43 -28.76 6.36
CA PHE A 11 21.28 -28.00 6.84
C PHE A 11 21.13 -26.59 6.22
N THR A 12 22.08 -26.13 5.41
CA THR A 12 22.03 -24.77 4.81
C THR A 12 21.44 -24.73 3.39
N PHE A 13 21.03 -25.87 2.82
CA PHE A 13 20.47 -25.93 1.46
C PHE A 13 18.95 -25.98 1.41
N PHE A 14 18.27 -26.06 2.55
CA PHE A 14 16.82 -25.92 2.63
C PHE A 14 16.46 -24.45 2.84
N SER A 15 16.78 -23.61 1.88
CA SER A 15 16.03 -22.36 1.72
C SER A 15 14.76 -22.73 0.95
N PRO A 16 13.60 -22.95 1.60
CA PRO A 16 12.37 -22.98 0.83
C PRO A 16 12.31 -21.61 0.13
N ASN A 17 12.17 -21.63 -1.20
CA ASN A 17 11.97 -20.43 -1.99
C ASN A 17 10.91 -19.58 -1.29
N LEU A 18 11.33 -18.50 -0.62
CA LEU A 18 10.49 -17.48 -0.01
C LEU A 18 9.89 -16.67 -1.15
N ASN A 19 9.06 -17.32 -1.97
CA ASN A 19 8.13 -16.63 -2.82
C ASN A 19 7.16 -15.94 -1.87
N ALA A 20 7.36 -14.64 -1.62
CA ALA A 20 6.38 -13.78 -0.99
C ALA A 20 5.16 -13.66 -1.93
N HIS A 21 4.45 -14.77 -2.15
CA HIS A 21 3.17 -14.81 -2.82
C HIS A 21 2.20 -13.99 -1.97
N ILE A 22 1.38 -13.15 -2.62
CA ILE A 22 0.27 -12.40 -2.00
C ILE A 22 -0.64 -13.32 -1.15
N ASP A 23 -0.66 -14.62 -1.44
CA ASP A 23 -1.39 -15.66 -0.69
C ASP A 23 -0.87 -15.91 0.74
N HIS A 24 0.38 -15.60 1.08
CA HIS A 24 0.91 -15.79 2.44
C HIS A 24 0.34 -14.80 3.47
N ASN A 25 -0.40 -13.79 3.02
CA ASN A 25 -1.10 -12.82 3.85
C ASN A 25 -2.62 -12.97 3.77
N LYS A 26 -3.14 -14.17 3.47
CA LYS A 26 -4.60 -14.42 3.37
C LYS A 26 -5.39 -13.97 4.59
N ASP A 27 -4.80 -14.06 5.78
CA ASP A 27 -5.45 -13.67 7.04
C ASP A 27 -5.03 -12.29 7.55
N LEU A 28 -4.17 -11.57 6.82
CA LEU A 28 -3.72 -10.25 7.21
C LEU A 28 -4.87 -9.26 7.01
N LYS A 29 -5.49 -8.83 8.10
CA LYS A 29 -6.64 -7.89 8.06
C LYS A 29 -6.23 -6.43 8.07
N LYS A 30 -5.10 -6.11 8.71
CA LYS A 30 -4.68 -4.74 8.94
C LYS A 30 -3.18 -4.63 9.16
N ILE A 31 -2.56 -3.62 8.55
CA ILE A 31 -1.26 -3.08 8.94
C ILE A 31 -1.51 -1.66 9.45
N GLU A 32 -1.04 -1.34 10.65
CA GLU A 32 -1.16 0.00 11.20
C GLU A 32 0.09 0.35 11.97
N PHE A 33 0.56 1.58 11.76
CA PHE A 33 1.66 2.13 12.52
C PHE A 33 1.46 3.62 12.73
N ASP A 34 2.00 4.09 13.85
CA ASP A 34 2.06 5.49 14.19
C ASP A 34 3.30 6.15 13.58
N ILE A 35 3.16 7.41 13.17
CA ILE A 35 4.26 8.21 12.64
C ILE A 35 4.74 9.12 13.77
N TYR A 36 6.03 9.04 14.08
CA TYR A 36 6.68 9.86 15.10
C TYR A 36 7.70 10.81 14.48
N ARG A 37 7.76 12.04 15.00
CA ARG A 37 8.83 13.02 14.74
C ARG A 37 9.30 13.56 16.07
N ASN A 38 10.60 13.49 16.36
CA ASN A 38 11.17 13.92 17.64
C ASN A 38 10.47 13.27 18.87
N ASN A 39 10.20 11.97 18.79
CA ASN A 39 9.48 11.19 19.82
C ASN A 39 8.04 11.63 20.08
N GLU A 40 7.49 12.57 19.31
CA GLU A 40 6.08 12.95 19.35
C GLU A 40 5.31 12.27 18.23
N LYS A 41 4.14 11.72 18.56
CA LYS A 41 3.23 11.15 17.57
C LYS A 41 2.62 12.29 16.75
N VAL A 42 2.89 12.29 15.44
CA VAL A 42 2.38 13.29 14.49
C VAL A 42 1.32 12.73 13.56
N GLY A 43 1.13 11.41 13.52
CA GLY A 43 0.23 10.80 12.55
C GLY A 43 0.17 9.29 12.63
N TYR A 44 -0.35 8.69 11.57
CA TYR A 44 -0.50 7.26 11.39
C TYR A 44 -0.55 6.88 9.90
N HIS A 45 -0.37 5.59 9.63
CA HIS A 45 -0.72 4.95 8.38
C HIS A 45 -1.48 3.66 8.69
N LYS A 46 -2.67 3.51 8.13
CA LYS A 46 -3.50 2.31 8.21
C LYS A 46 -3.69 1.73 6.82
N VAL A 47 -3.51 0.42 6.73
CA VAL A 47 -3.85 -0.39 5.56
C VAL A 47 -4.82 -1.46 6.03
N ILE A 48 -6.00 -1.52 5.43
CA ILE A 48 -7.05 -2.48 5.77
C ILE A 48 -7.27 -3.38 4.57
N PHE A 49 -7.26 -4.69 4.81
CA PHE A 49 -7.52 -5.70 3.78
C PHE A 49 -8.89 -6.32 4.04
N THR A 50 -9.73 -6.35 3.02
CA THR A 50 -11.07 -6.93 3.08
C THR A 50 -11.32 -7.81 1.86
N ASP A 51 -11.88 -8.99 2.10
CA ASP A 51 -12.37 -9.86 1.03
C ASP A 51 -13.90 -9.75 0.96
N LYS A 52 -14.44 -9.35 -0.20
CA LYS A 52 -15.89 -9.20 -0.41
C LYS A 52 -16.27 -9.72 -1.79
N ASN A 53 -17.18 -10.69 -1.85
CA ASN A 53 -17.72 -11.22 -3.11
C ASN A 53 -16.64 -11.71 -4.11
N GLY A 54 -15.55 -12.30 -3.61
CA GLY A 54 -14.42 -12.76 -4.44
C GLY A 54 -13.52 -11.63 -4.97
N LEU A 55 -13.66 -10.42 -4.45
CA LEU A 55 -12.76 -9.29 -4.67
C LEU A 55 -11.95 -9.05 -3.40
N LYS A 56 -10.66 -8.76 -3.57
CA LYS A 56 -9.79 -8.28 -2.50
C LYS A 56 -9.72 -6.77 -2.58
N GLU A 57 -10.15 -6.11 -1.52
CA GLU A 57 -10.11 -4.66 -1.36
C GLU A 57 -8.99 -4.29 -0.38
N ILE A 58 -8.19 -3.29 -0.74
CA ILE A 58 -7.15 -2.71 0.11
C ILE A 58 -7.47 -1.24 0.28
N SER A 59 -7.75 -0.82 1.50
CA SER A 59 -8.00 0.59 1.83
C SER A 59 -6.80 1.16 2.58
N THR A 60 -6.34 2.33 2.19
CA THR A 60 -5.25 3.06 2.86
C THR A 60 -5.77 4.37 3.44
N ASP A 61 -5.27 4.72 4.63
CA ASP A 61 -5.53 5.99 5.32
C ASP A 61 -4.21 6.44 5.95
N VAL A 62 -3.61 7.48 5.36
CA VAL A 62 -2.37 8.09 5.79
C VAL A 62 -2.68 9.49 6.27
N PHE A 63 -2.36 9.79 7.51
CA PHE A 63 -2.53 11.12 8.07
C PHE A 63 -1.32 11.51 8.87
N PHE A 64 -0.84 12.75 8.70
CA PHE A 64 0.07 13.36 9.65
C PHE A 64 -0.04 14.88 9.66
N ASP A 65 0.20 15.45 10.84
CA ASP A 65 0.14 16.88 11.13
C ASP A 65 1.42 17.28 11.87
N ILE A 66 2.27 18.06 11.19
CA ILE A 66 3.53 18.55 11.74
C ILE A 66 3.26 19.89 12.42
N LYS A 67 3.51 19.95 13.72
CA LYS A 67 3.35 21.14 14.54
C LYS A 67 4.69 21.68 15.01
N VAL A 68 4.79 23.01 15.07
CA VAL A 68 5.89 23.73 15.72
C VAL A 68 5.27 24.70 16.72
N LEU A 69 5.67 24.60 17.99
CA LEU A 69 5.08 25.41 19.09
C LEU A 69 3.54 25.31 19.15
N GLY A 70 2.98 24.13 18.84
CA GLY A 70 1.54 23.88 18.82
C GLY A 70 0.81 24.34 17.55
N VAL A 71 1.48 25.04 16.63
CA VAL A 71 0.91 25.52 15.36
C VAL A 71 1.19 24.51 14.24
N SER A 72 0.14 24.10 13.51
CA SER A 72 0.29 23.23 12.33
C SER A 72 1.00 24.00 11.21
N ILE A 73 2.17 23.51 10.80
CA ILE A 73 2.95 24.07 9.69
C ILE A 73 2.78 23.25 8.41
N TYR A 74 2.35 21.99 8.53
CA TYR A 74 2.15 21.09 7.41
C TYR A 74 1.19 19.97 7.81
N GLN A 75 0.20 19.69 6.96
CA GLN A 75 -0.76 18.62 7.16
C GLN A 75 -0.87 17.82 5.87
N TYR A 76 -0.85 16.50 5.99
CA TYR A 76 -1.06 15.57 4.90
C TYR A 76 -2.14 14.57 5.27
N HIS A 77 -3.06 14.32 4.35
CA HIS A 77 -4.09 13.30 4.51
C HIS A 77 -4.37 12.63 3.16
N SER A 78 -4.09 11.35 3.04
CA SER A 78 -4.36 10.57 1.83
C SER A 78 -5.22 9.36 2.16
N ILE A 79 -6.29 9.18 1.39
CA ILE A 79 -7.15 8.01 1.43
C ILE A 79 -7.05 7.31 0.09
N GLY A 80 -6.80 5.99 0.10
CA GLY A 80 -6.73 5.17 -1.10
C GLY A 80 -7.60 3.94 -1.00
N LYS A 81 -8.04 3.43 -2.16
CA LYS A 81 -8.78 2.19 -2.30
C LYS A 81 -8.31 1.47 -3.56
N GLU A 82 -7.87 0.24 -3.40
CA GLU A 82 -7.53 -0.68 -4.47
C GLU A 82 -8.52 -1.84 -4.47
N ILE A 83 -8.93 -2.28 -5.66
CA ILE A 83 -9.77 -3.46 -5.84
C ILE A 83 -9.04 -4.43 -6.75
N TYR A 84 -8.91 -5.67 -6.29
CA TYR A 84 -8.28 -6.77 -7.00
C TYR A 84 -9.28 -7.90 -7.27
N LYS A 85 -9.16 -8.50 -8.45
CA LYS A 85 -9.82 -9.76 -8.82
C LYS A 85 -8.79 -10.72 -9.37
N ASN A 86 -8.73 -11.95 -8.84
CA ASN A 86 -7.76 -12.97 -9.26
C ASN A 86 -6.31 -12.42 -9.31
N ASN A 87 -5.90 -11.71 -8.25
CA ASN A 87 -4.59 -11.06 -8.11
C ASN A 87 -4.25 -10.00 -9.20
N LYS A 88 -5.26 -9.46 -9.89
CA LYS A 88 -5.11 -8.34 -10.83
C LYS A 88 -5.84 -7.11 -10.31
N LEU A 89 -5.17 -5.97 -10.33
CA LEU A 89 -5.78 -4.67 -10.03
C LEU A 89 -6.84 -4.37 -11.08
N ILE A 90 -8.05 -4.02 -10.65
CA ILE A 90 -9.15 -3.63 -11.54
C ILE A 90 -9.57 -2.17 -11.35
N GLU A 91 -9.39 -1.64 -10.15
CA GLU A 91 -9.68 -0.24 -9.80
C GLU A 91 -8.69 0.23 -8.73
N PHE A 92 -8.19 1.46 -8.90
CA PHE A 92 -7.55 2.24 -7.85
C PHE A 92 -8.21 3.62 -7.80
N LYS A 93 -8.49 4.12 -6.60
CA LYS A 93 -8.97 5.48 -6.37
C LYS A 93 -8.24 6.03 -5.16
N SER A 94 -7.79 7.27 -5.25
CA SER A 94 -7.20 7.96 -4.11
C SER A 94 -7.52 9.45 -4.14
N THR A 95 -7.58 10.03 -2.95
CA THR A 95 -7.61 11.47 -2.75
C THR A 95 -6.53 11.83 -1.73
N THR A 96 -5.80 12.90 -2.02
CA THR A 96 -4.74 13.42 -1.17
C THR A 96 -4.98 14.89 -0.92
N LYS A 97 -4.97 15.29 0.35
CA LYS A 97 -4.88 16.68 0.77
C LYS A 97 -3.46 16.91 1.28
N ASP A 98 -2.66 17.59 0.47
CA ASP A 98 -1.27 17.94 0.78
C ASP A 98 -1.20 19.45 1.06
N GLY A 99 -1.21 19.81 2.34
CA GLY A 99 -1.33 21.19 2.78
C GLY A 99 -2.63 21.85 2.26
N ARG A 100 -2.48 22.71 1.24
CA ARG A 100 -3.60 23.40 0.57
C ARG A 100 -4.05 22.69 -0.70
N ASP A 101 -3.20 21.84 -1.26
CA ASP A 101 -3.46 21.18 -2.52
C ASP A 101 -4.35 19.95 -2.29
N LYS A 102 -5.24 19.72 -3.26
CA LYS A 102 -6.18 18.61 -3.25
C LYS A 102 -6.02 17.87 -4.55
N ASP A 103 -5.48 16.68 -4.44
CA ASP A 103 -5.18 15.84 -5.58
C ASP A 103 -5.95 14.53 -5.52
N TYR A 104 -6.15 13.93 -6.68
CA TYR A 104 -6.75 12.62 -6.79
C TYR A 104 -6.08 11.80 -7.88
N CYS A 105 -6.18 10.49 -7.79
CA CYS A 105 -5.75 9.57 -8.84
C CYS A 105 -6.73 8.41 -8.94
N ASN A 106 -7.21 8.17 -10.15
CA ASN A 106 -8.09 7.07 -10.50
C ASN A 106 -7.39 6.20 -11.55
N ILE A 107 -7.46 4.89 -11.36
CA ILE A 107 -7.05 3.89 -12.34
C ILE A 107 -8.20 2.91 -12.51
N ASN A 108 -8.60 2.65 -13.74
CA ASN A 108 -9.63 1.67 -14.06
C ASN A 108 -9.16 0.78 -15.22
N ILE A 109 -9.48 -0.52 -15.16
CA ILE A 109 -9.24 -1.42 -16.28
C ILE A 109 -10.39 -1.36 -17.29
N SER A 110 -10.04 -1.20 -18.56
CA SER A 110 -10.98 -1.26 -19.68
C SER A 110 -11.33 -2.69 -20.06
N SER A 111 -12.41 -2.89 -20.81
CA SER A 111 -12.83 -4.20 -21.30
C SER A 111 -11.77 -4.90 -22.17
N ASN A 112 -10.89 -4.13 -22.82
CA ASN A 112 -9.78 -4.64 -23.63
C ASN A 112 -8.51 -4.95 -22.81
N GLY A 113 -8.52 -4.74 -21.48
CA GLY A 113 -7.39 -4.97 -20.59
C GLY A 113 -6.43 -3.79 -20.42
N ASP A 114 -6.68 -2.65 -21.08
CA ASP A 114 -5.88 -1.44 -20.93
C ASP A 114 -6.19 -0.72 -19.61
N TYR A 115 -5.18 -0.12 -19.00
CA TYR A 115 -5.38 0.73 -17.82
C TYR A 115 -5.62 2.17 -18.28
N ASN A 116 -6.71 2.75 -17.80
CA ASN A 116 -7.01 4.17 -17.94
C ASN A 116 -6.70 4.88 -16.64
N PHE A 117 -6.08 6.04 -16.76
CA PHE A 117 -5.63 6.84 -15.64
C PHE A 117 -6.20 8.25 -15.80
N ASP A 118 -6.73 8.80 -14.71
CA ASP A 118 -7.01 10.22 -14.60
C ASP A 118 -6.72 10.71 -13.19
N GLY A 119 -6.22 11.94 -13.07
CA GLY A 119 -5.84 12.48 -11.79
C GLY A 119 -5.39 13.92 -11.86
N THR A 120 -5.03 14.45 -10.70
CA THR A 120 -4.45 15.78 -10.59
C THR A 120 -3.17 15.75 -9.78
N THR A 121 -2.28 16.71 -10.06
CA THR A 121 -1.18 17.08 -9.18
C THR A 121 -1.01 18.59 -9.21
N GLU A 122 -0.96 19.22 -8.05
CA GLU A 122 -0.77 20.67 -7.91
C GLU A 122 -1.78 21.48 -8.77
N GLY A 123 -3.04 21.01 -8.82
CA GLY A 123 -4.12 21.63 -9.59
C GLY A 123 -4.08 21.42 -11.11
N LYS A 124 -3.13 20.63 -11.63
CA LYS A 124 -3.07 20.27 -13.05
C LYS A 124 -3.73 18.91 -13.27
N PHE A 125 -4.53 18.79 -14.32
CA PHE A 125 -5.20 17.55 -14.69
C PHE A 125 -4.38 16.72 -15.69
N PHE A 126 -4.34 15.41 -15.47
CA PHE A 126 -3.65 14.44 -16.32
C PHE A 126 -4.59 13.30 -16.66
N LYS A 127 -4.50 12.83 -17.91
CA LYS A 127 -5.23 11.66 -18.39
C LYS A 127 -4.39 10.89 -19.40
N TYR A 128 -4.26 9.59 -19.21
CA TYR A 128 -3.53 8.73 -20.14
C TYR A 128 -4.08 7.30 -20.10
N SER A 129 -3.77 6.53 -21.15
CA SER A 129 -4.08 5.11 -21.23
C SER A 129 -2.80 4.34 -21.54
N SER A 130 -2.56 3.25 -20.83
CA SER A 130 -1.42 2.36 -21.08
C SER A 130 -1.93 1.00 -21.52
N LYS A 131 -1.34 0.51 -22.62
CA LYS A 131 -1.42 -0.91 -22.96
C LYS A 131 -0.56 -1.70 -21.97
N LYS A 132 -0.99 -2.92 -21.69
CA LYS A 132 -0.25 -3.87 -20.86
C LYS A 132 1.06 -4.30 -21.52
#